data_AF-A0A2N2XUN1-F1
#
_entry.id   AF-A0A2N2XUN1-F1
#
_cell.length_a   1.000
_cell.length_b   1.000
_cell.length_c   1.000
_cell.angle_alpha   90.00
_cell.angle_beta   90.00
_cell.angle_gamma   90.00
#
_symmetry.space_group_name_H-M   'P 1'
#
loop_
_entity.id
_entity.type
_entity.pdbx_description
1 polymer ?
#
loop_
_entity_poly.entity_id
_entity_poly.type
_entity_poly.pdbx_seq_one_letter_code
_entity_poly.pdbx_strand_id
1 'polypeptide(L)'
;MKFILFLFLPLFCISQNYSQLDSFALSIPDSLTYSPNKLANYINSSFVKNDEKLRVLYVWITTNIKYQEKLIDSLKNEDLVIYSLKTRSGKCKNYSAVLTSLCNLMGIEAYSVLGYTKSKKTVNTINDHAWNVIKSDKKYYLFDPIWDADIRNFNADEKYFDFRYYKQDSASFIKSHMPYDPVMQIKFYPITHKEFFTGKTNGQTYVNFNDSLAKYNQLNENEKLVVLLKRAEEFGIDIPELEVLYKKLKYFINNH
;
A
#
# COMPACT_ATOMS: atom_id res chain seq x y z
N MET A 1 10.04 11.53 -52.43
CA MET A 1 9.87 10.96 -51.08
C MET A 1 10.37 11.99 -50.07
N LYS A 2 9.48 12.58 -49.24
CA LYS A 2 9.88 13.48 -48.15
C LYS A 2 10.14 12.63 -46.90
N PHE A 3 11.39 12.58 -46.45
CA PHE A 3 11.74 11.99 -45.16
C PHE A 3 11.33 12.96 -44.04
N ILE A 4 10.41 12.55 -43.19
CA ILE A 4 10.07 13.27 -41.95
C ILE A 4 11.02 12.76 -40.87
N LEU A 5 11.91 13.63 -40.43
CA LEU A 5 12.83 13.39 -39.33
C LEU A 5 12.04 13.58 -38.01
N PHE A 6 11.69 12.48 -37.33
CA PHE A 6 11.14 12.54 -35.99
C PHE A 6 12.28 12.88 -35.00
N LEU A 7 12.31 14.13 -34.53
CA LEU A 7 13.12 14.52 -33.39
C LEU A 7 12.55 13.83 -32.14
N PHE A 8 13.24 12.80 -31.65
CA PHE A 8 13.02 12.28 -30.30
C PHE A 8 13.53 13.31 -29.29
N LEU A 9 12.61 14.08 -28.72
CA LEU A 9 12.89 14.87 -27.52
C LEU A 9 13.16 13.90 -26.36
N PRO A 10 14.33 13.96 -25.70
CA PRO A 10 14.56 13.17 -24.50
C PRO A 10 13.56 13.60 -23.43
N LEU A 11 12.75 12.67 -22.96
CA LEU A 11 11.96 12.83 -21.74
C LEU A 11 12.95 13.09 -20.60
N PHE A 12 13.06 14.36 -20.18
CA PHE A 12 13.74 14.69 -18.94
C PHE A 12 13.00 13.99 -17.80
N CYS A 13 13.57 12.90 -17.28
CA CYS A 13 13.22 12.41 -15.95
C CYS A 13 13.62 13.51 -14.96
N ILE A 14 12.64 14.29 -14.50
CA ILE A 14 12.84 15.18 -13.36
C ILE A 14 13.07 14.27 -12.15
N SER A 15 14.34 14.10 -11.75
CA SER A 15 14.65 13.59 -10.42
C SER A 15 14.08 14.58 -9.42
N GLN A 16 13.03 14.19 -8.71
CA GLN A 16 12.44 15.03 -7.67
C GLN A 16 13.41 15.04 -6.48
N ASN A 17 14.05 16.17 -6.22
CA ASN A 17 14.86 16.34 -5.03
C ASN A 17 13.92 16.44 -3.81
N TYR A 18 13.79 15.34 -3.07
CA TYR A 18 12.93 15.25 -1.89
C TYR A 18 13.57 15.78 -0.60
N SER A 19 14.81 16.27 -0.63
CA SER A 19 15.56 16.62 0.59
C SER A 19 14.81 17.57 1.53
N GLN A 20 14.09 18.55 0.99
CA GLN A 20 13.32 19.50 1.80
C GLN A 20 12.09 18.84 2.45
N LEU A 21 11.36 18.00 1.70
CA LEU A 21 10.21 17.26 2.23
C LEU A 21 10.63 16.24 3.29
N ASP A 22 11.73 15.56 3.04
CA ASP A 22 12.31 14.57 3.94
C ASP A 22 12.74 15.24 5.27
N SER A 23 13.41 16.40 5.17
CA SER A 23 13.78 17.19 6.35
C SER A 23 12.54 17.69 7.11
N PHE A 24 11.51 18.13 6.38
CA PHE A 24 10.24 18.54 7.00
C PHE A 24 9.62 17.38 7.79
N ALA A 25 9.52 16.19 7.19
CA ALA A 25 8.96 15.01 7.82
C ALA A 25 9.67 14.62 9.11
N LEU A 26 11.00 14.75 9.15
CA LEU A 26 11.82 14.50 10.35
C LEU A 26 11.63 15.55 11.45
N SER A 27 11.13 16.74 11.11
CA SER A 27 10.97 17.87 12.03
C SER A 27 9.54 18.08 12.54
N ILE A 28 8.59 17.22 12.16
CA ILE A 28 7.19 17.35 12.59
C ILE A 28 7.11 17.29 14.12
N PRO A 29 6.52 18.29 14.80
CA PRO A 29 6.43 18.30 16.27
C PRO A 29 5.68 17.08 16.82
N ASP A 30 6.29 16.39 17.78
CA ASP A 30 5.71 15.17 18.38
C ASP A 30 4.28 15.37 18.90
N SER A 31 3.97 16.54 19.47
CA SER A 31 2.64 16.87 19.98
C SER A 31 1.50 16.79 18.94
N LEU A 32 1.83 16.85 17.64
CA LEU A 32 0.88 16.75 16.53
C LEU A 32 0.69 15.33 16.01
N THR A 33 1.57 14.40 16.39
CA THR A 33 1.69 13.10 15.71
C THR A 33 1.00 11.95 16.43
N TYR A 34 0.49 12.17 17.65
CA TYR A 34 -0.25 11.15 18.42
C TYR A 34 -1.73 11.06 18.04
N SER A 35 -2.23 11.96 17.18
CA SER A 35 -3.61 11.98 16.71
C SER A 35 -3.63 11.95 15.19
N PRO A 36 -4.42 11.04 14.57
CA PRO A 36 -4.51 10.96 13.11
C PRO A 36 -4.91 12.30 12.49
N ASN A 37 -5.94 12.95 13.04
CA ASN A 37 -6.44 14.22 12.55
C ASN A 37 -5.40 15.35 12.68
N LYS A 38 -4.68 15.44 13.80
CA LYS A 38 -3.66 16.50 13.97
C LYS A 38 -2.51 16.32 12.97
N LEU A 39 -2.02 15.10 12.80
CA LEU A 39 -0.92 14.80 11.87
C LEU A 39 -1.34 15.06 10.43
N ALA A 40 -2.50 14.53 10.01
CA ALA A 40 -3.04 14.74 8.68
C ALA A 40 -3.26 16.23 8.38
N ASN A 41 -3.88 16.97 9.32
CA ASN A 41 -4.14 18.41 9.14
C ASN A 41 -2.85 19.22 9.05
N TYR A 42 -1.83 18.88 9.84
CA TYR A 42 -0.55 19.58 9.79
C TYR A 42 0.14 19.40 8.43
N ILE A 43 0.21 18.18 7.92
CA ILE A 43 0.78 17.90 6.59
C ILE A 43 -0.08 18.56 5.49
N ASN A 44 -1.40 18.41 5.57
CA ASN A 44 -2.33 18.92 4.54
C ASN A 44 -2.34 20.45 4.42
N SER A 45 -2.12 21.16 5.53
CA SER A 45 -2.00 22.63 5.52
C SER A 45 -0.62 23.12 5.10
N SER A 46 0.41 22.26 5.15
CA SER A 46 1.79 22.62 4.80
C SER A 46 2.11 22.43 3.31
N PHE A 47 1.32 21.64 2.58
CA PHE A 47 1.60 21.31 1.17
C PHE A 47 0.33 21.34 0.32
N VAL A 48 0.46 21.78 -0.93
CA VAL A 48 -0.66 21.80 -1.88
C VAL A 48 -0.72 20.48 -2.67
N LYS A 49 0.43 19.97 -3.14
CA LYS A 49 0.44 18.78 -4.00
C LYS A 49 0.32 17.50 -3.18
N ASN A 50 -0.52 16.58 -3.65
CA ASN A 50 -0.71 15.29 -3.00
C ASN A 50 0.59 14.47 -2.94
N ASP A 51 1.45 14.59 -3.95
CA ASP A 51 2.76 13.94 -3.97
C ASP A 51 3.70 14.42 -2.85
N GLU A 52 3.67 15.72 -2.54
CA GLU A 52 4.48 16.29 -1.46
C GLU A 52 3.97 15.80 -0.11
N LYS A 53 2.65 15.85 0.11
CA LYS A 53 1.99 15.31 1.31
C LYS A 53 2.31 13.83 1.51
N LEU A 54 2.21 13.05 0.42
CA LEU A 54 2.46 11.61 0.44
C LEU A 54 3.92 11.30 0.75
N ARG A 55 4.88 12.03 0.17
CA ARG A 55 6.30 11.87 0.48
C ARG A 55 6.57 12.14 1.96
N VAL A 56 6.10 13.27 2.47
CA VAL A 56 6.29 13.66 3.89
C VAL A 56 5.69 12.62 4.82
N LEU A 57 4.46 12.18 4.55
CA LEU A 57 3.79 11.18 5.35
C LEU A 57 4.54 9.84 5.33
N TYR A 58 4.98 9.39 4.16
CA TYR A 58 5.70 8.13 4.01
C TYR A 58 7.04 8.14 4.74
N VAL A 59 7.79 9.23 4.63
CA VAL A 59 9.02 9.43 5.41
C VAL A 59 8.71 9.37 6.90
N TRP A 60 7.72 10.14 7.37
CA TRP A 60 7.39 10.18 8.79
C TRP A 60 7.03 8.78 9.33
N ILE A 61 6.21 8.02 8.60
CA ILE A 61 5.81 6.66 8.99
C ILE A 61 7.03 5.74 9.09
N THR A 62 7.88 5.72 8.05
CA THR A 62 9.04 4.81 7.97
C THR A 62 10.16 5.15 8.95
N THR A 63 10.16 6.36 9.52
CA THR A 63 11.14 6.78 10.54
C THR A 63 10.62 6.70 11.96
N ASN A 64 9.31 6.85 12.17
CA ASN A 64 8.74 6.99 13.51
C ASN A 64 7.98 5.77 13.99
N ILE A 65 7.59 4.85 13.12
CA ILE A 65 7.00 3.57 13.52
C ILE A 65 8.09 2.51 13.44
N LYS A 66 8.22 1.69 14.48
CA LYS A 66 9.16 0.58 14.57
C LYS A 66 8.44 -0.75 14.37
N TYR A 67 9.10 -1.67 13.70
CA TYR A 67 8.57 -3.02 13.53
C TYR A 67 8.48 -3.74 14.88
N GLN A 68 7.33 -4.38 15.14
CA GLN A 68 7.13 -5.24 16.30
C GLN A 68 6.35 -6.49 15.90
N GLU A 69 7.00 -7.65 15.96
CA GLU A 69 6.47 -8.93 15.50
C GLU A 69 5.32 -9.45 16.39
N LYS A 70 5.49 -9.38 17.72
CA LYS A 70 4.54 -9.92 18.71
C LYS A 70 3.42 -8.91 19.01
N LEU A 71 2.55 -8.67 18.03
CA LEU A 71 1.34 -7.86 18.18
C LEU A 71 0.09 -8.69 17.92
N ILE A 72 -0.88 -8.57 18.82
CA ILE A 72 -2.23 -9.11 18.62
C ILE A 72 -2.87 -8.35 17.46
N ASP A 73 -3.42 -9.08 16.48
CA ASP A 73 -4.18 -8.49 15.39
C ASP A 73 -5.45 -7.83 15.95
N SER A 74 -5.64 -6.53 15.70
CA SER A 74 -6.98 -5.93 15.79
C SER A 74 -7.73 -6.16 14.49
N LEU A 75 -9.05 -6.29 14.61
CA LEU A 75 -9.98 -6.36 13.49
C LEU A 75 -10.40 -4.97 12.99
N LYS A 76 -10.17 -3.91 13.77
CA LYS A 76 -10.54 -2.53 13.41
C LYS A 76 -9.30 -1.74 13.02
N ASN A 77 -9.33 -1.15 11.82
CA ASN A 77 -8.23 -0.32 11.32
C ASN A 77 -7.96 0.89 12.22
N GLU A 78 -8.98 1.49 12.82
CA GLU A 78 -8.85 2.63 13.73
C GLU A 78 -7.97 2.29 14.95
N ASP A 79 -8.16 1.10 15.53
CA ASP A 79 -7.34 0.64 16.67
C ASP A 79 -5.88 0.47 16.25
N LEU A 80 -5.62 -0.07 15.05
CA LEU A 80 -4.26 -0.23 14.52
C LEU A 80 -3.57 1.13 14.35
N VAL A 81 -4.30 2.12 13.84
CA VAL A 81 -3.78 3.48 13.64
C VAL A 81 -3.50 4.15 14.99
N ILE A 82 -4.47 4.14 15.90
CA ILE A 82 -4.33 4.76 17.22
C ILE A 82 -3.20 4.11 18.00
N TYR A 83 -3.11 2.78 17.97
CA TYR A 83 -2.01 2.04 18.60
C TYR A 83 -0.68 2.53 18.07
N SER A 84 -0.46 2.50 16.76
CA SER A 84 0.85 2.80 16.19
C SER A 84 1.28 4.26 16.32
N LEU A 85 0.33 5.20 16.25
CA LEU A 85 0.65 6.60 16.53
C LEU A 85 1.02 6.80 18.00
N LYS A 86 0.37 6.11 18.95
CA LYS A 86 0.67 6.25 20.39
C LYS A 86 1.95 5.54 20.82
N THR A 87 2.17 4.32 20.34
CA THR A 87 3.26 3.45 20.80
C THR A 87 4.51 3.54 19.94
N ARG A 88 4.41 4.16 18.74
CA ARG A 88 5.48 4.16 17.74
C ARG A 88 5.86 2.76 17.28
N SER A 89 4.92 1.81 17.33
CA SER A 89 5.16 0.41 16.99
C SER A 89 4.05 -0.18 16.13
N GLY A 90 4.40 -1.14 15.28
CA GLY A 90 3.43 -1.83 14.43
C GLY A 90 4.03 -2.96 13.61
N LYS A 91 3.19 -3.77 12.98
CA LYS A 91 3.56 -4.70 11.91
C LYS A 91 2.92 -4.29 10.58
N CYS A 92 3.07 -5.08 9.52
CA CYS A 92 2.60 -4.75 8.16
C CYS A 92 1.18 -4.12 8.14
N LYS A 93 0.20 -4.73 8.81
CA LYS A 93 -1.19 -4.24 8.90
C LYS A 93 -1.29 -2.85 9.54
N ASN A 94 -0.49 -2.55 10.55
CA ASN A 94 -0.46 -1.24 11.20
C ASN A 94 0.09 -0.15 10.29
N TYR A 95 1.24 -0.38 9.65
CA TYR A 95 1.82 0.59 8.73
C TYR A 95 0.85 0.90 7.59
N SER A 96 0.27 -0.15 7.01
CA SER A 96 -0.71 0.01 5.92
C SER A 96 -1.97 0.75 6.38
N ALA A 97 -2.48 0.46 7.59
CA ALA A 97 -3.63 1.17 8.15
C ALA A 97 -3.33 2.65 8.40
N VAL A 98 -2.16 2.98 8.98
CA VAL A 98 -1.74 4.37 9.26
C VAL A 98 -1.61 5.16 7.95
N LEU A 99 -0.90 4.61 6.96
CA LEU A 99 -0.72 5.28 5.67
C LEU A 99 -2.06 5.51 4.96
N THR A 100 -2.93 4.50 4.92
CA THR A 100 -4.27 4.61 4.32
C THR A 100 -5.12 5.66 5.02
N SER A 101 -5.21 5.60 6.35
CA SER A 101 -6.06 6.49 7.14
C SER A 101 -5.63 7.95 6.98
N LEU A 102 -4.32 8.22 7.10
CA LEU A 102 -3.79 9.58 6.97
C LEU A 102 -3.91 10.11 5.54
N CYS A 103 -3.69 9.29 4.51
CA CYS A 103 -3.96 9.69 3.12
C CYS A 103 -5.42 10.10 2.92
N ASN A 104 -6.37 9.25 3.36
CA ASN A 104 -7.80 9.51 3.21
C ASN A 104 -8.24 10.77 3.97
N LEU A 105 -7.70 11.03 5.17
CA LEU A 105 -7.92 12.28 5.92
C LEU A 105 -7.41 13.53 5.17
N MET A 106 -6.39 13.38 4.32
CA MET A 106 -5.88 14.46 3.47
C MET A 106 -6.58 14.53 2.09
N GLY A 107 -7.63 13.74 1.87
CA GLY A 107 -8.34 13.68 0.58
C GLY A 107 -7.57 12.94 -0.53
N ILE A 108 -6.60 12.11 -0.17
CA ILE A 108 -5.83 11.28 -1.09
C ILE A 108 -6.41 9.86 -1.05
N GLU A 109 -6.99 9.42 -2.17
CA GLU A 109 -7.59 8.10 -2.31
C GLU A 109 -6.54 6.98 -2.09
N ALA A 110 -6.70 6.24 -1.00
CA ALA A 110 -5.78 5.18 -0.58
C ALA A 110 -6.51 3.93 -0.08
N TYR A 111 -5.89 2.78 -0.29
CA TYR A 111 -6.38 1.47 0.13
C TYR A 111 -5.29 0.69 0.86
N SER A 112 -5.70 0.04 1.95
CA SER A 112 -4.92 -1.01 2.59
C SER A 112 -5.18 -2.33 1.84
N VAL A 113 -4.12 -3.03 1.47
CA VAL A 113 -4.18 -4.26 0.68
C VAL A 113 -3.59 -5.40 1.48
N LEU A 114 -4.33 -6.51 1.55
CA LEU A 114 -3.87 -7.77 2.14
C LEU A 114 -3.48 -8.76 1.04
N GLY A 115 -2.44 -9.55 1.32
CA GLY A 115 -1.99 -10.62 0.46
C GLY A 115 -0.77 -11.31 1.04
N TYR A 116 0.12 -11.77 0.18
CA TYR A 116 1.35 -12.45 0.57
C TYR A 116 2.51 -12.05 -0.34
N THR A 117 3.72 -12.48 0.03
CA THR A 117 4.94 -12.10 -0.70
C THR A 117 5.72 -13.32 -1.18
N LYS A 118 6.59 -13.10 -2.17
CA LYS A 118 7.61 -14.06 -2.57
C LYS A 118 8.99 -13.43 -2.60
N SER A 119 9.98 -14.21 -2.19
CA SER A 119 11.39 -13.96 -2.48
C SER A 119 11.83 -14.82 -3.66
N LYS A 120 13.04 -14.59 -4.20
CA LYS A 120 13.56 -15.25 -5.42
C LYS A 120 13.44 -16.78 -5.46
N LYS A 121 13.32 -17.47 -4.32
CA LYS A 121 13.25 -18.95 -4.26
C LYS A 121 12.08 -19.51 -3.45
N THR A 122 11.36 -18.67 -2.71
CA THR A 122 10.33 -19.13 -1.77
C THR A 122 9.17 -18.14 -1.74
N VAL A 123 7.95 -18.65 -1.95
CA VAL A 123 6.74 -17.91 -1.65
C VAL A 123 6.44 -18.06 -0.17
N ASN A 124 6.27 -16.96 0.53
CA ASN A 124 5.89 -16.94 1.92
C ASN A 124 4.37 -16.72 2.00
N THR A 125 3.61 -17.81 1.94
CA THR A 125 2.15 -17.77 2.16
C THR A 125 1.81 -17.87 3.65
N ILE A 126 2.70 -18.45 4.45
CA ILE A 126 2.48 -18.71 5.88
C ILE A 126 2.21 -17.41 6.67
N ASN A 127 2.83 -16.30 6.26
CA ASN A 127 2.63 -14.99 6.87
C ASN A 127 1.92 -14.03 5.90
N ASP A 128 0.70 -13.62 6.27
CA ASP A 128 0.02 -12.48 5.65
C ASP A 128 0.95 -11.26 5.57
N HIS A 129 0.88 -10.54 4.46
CA HIS A 129 1.50 -9.24 4.31
C HIS A 129 0.47 -8.16 3.99
N ALA A 130 0.81 -6.91 4.30
CA ALA A 130 -0.06 -5.78 4.07
C ALA A 130 0.72 -4.57 3.55
N TRP A 131 0.19 -3.93 2.51
CA TRP A 131 0.79 -2.78 1.82
C TRP A 131 -0.31 -1.83 1.36
N ASN A 132 -0.01 -0.86 0.51
CA ASN A 132 -0.97 0.15 0.07
C ASN A 132 -1.04 0.31 -1.44
N VAL A 133 -2.24 0.62 -1.93
CA VAL A 133 -2.50 1.21 -3.24
C VAL A 133 -2.92 2.65 -3.00
N ILE A 134 -2.24 3.63 -3.62
CA ILE A 134 -2.56 5.05 -3.43
C ILE A 134 -2.64 5.74 -4.80
N LYS A 135 -3.65 6.59 -4.96
CA LYS A 135 -3.84 7.39 -6.16
C LYS A 135 -3.03 8.69 -6.08
N SER A 136 -2.09 8.84 -6.99
CA SER A 136 -1.23 10.01 -7.17
C SER A 136 -1.25 10.39 -8.66
N ASP A 137 -1.40 11.69 -8.97
CA ASP A 137 -1.46 12.19 -10.35
C ASP A 137 -2.43 11.43 -11.28
N LYS A 138 -3.63 11.11 -10.78
CA LYS A 138 -4.68 10.34 -11.48
C LYS A 138 -4.31 8.88 -11.81
N LYS A 139 -3.20 8.36 -11.30
CA LYS A 139 -2.77 6.97 -11.45
C LYS A 139 -2.65 6.31 -10.07
N TYR A 140 -2.81 5.00 -10.03
CA TYR A 140 -2.58 4.23 -8.81
C TYR A 140 -1.16 3.70 -8.80
N TYR A 141 -0.52 3.80 -7.64
CA TYR A 141 0.82 3.30 -7.37
C TYR A 141 0.81 2.43 -6.10
N LEU A 142 1.81 1.57 -5.98
CA LEU A 142 1.96 0.64 -4.88
C LEU A 142 3.03 1.12 -3.90
N PHE A 143 2.77 0.88 -2.62
CA PHE A 143 3.62 1.34 -1.52
C PHE A 143 3.78 0.25 -0.46
N ASP A 144 5.01 -0.07 -0.07
CA ASP A 144 5.30 -0.98 1.04
C ASP A 144 6.16 -0.29 2.13
N PRO A 145 5.54 0.46 3.06
CA PRO A 145 6.26 1.20 4.08
C PRO A 145 7.06 0.32 5.05
N ILE A 146 6.67 -0.94 5.27
CA ILE A 146 7.39 -1.80 6.22
C ILE A 146 8.67 -2.36 5.60
N TRP A 147 8.66 -2.76 4.33
CA TRP A 147 9.88 -3.21 3.66
C TRP A 147 10.89 -2.06 3.49
N ASP A 148 10.42 -0.84 3.21
CA ASP A 148 11.30 0.33 3.17
C ASP A 148 11.82 0.74 4.56
N ALA A 149 11.01 0.59 5.63
CA ALA A 149 11.48 0.79 7.00
C ALA A 149 12.53 -0.26 7.41
N ASP A 150 12.37 -1.51 6.99
CA ASP A 150 13.32 -2.60 7.27
C ASP A 150 14.66 -2.40 6.55
N ILE A 151 14.64 -2.03 5.25
CA ILE A 151 15.85 -1.69 4.49
C ILE A 151 16.62 -0.56 5.18
N ARG A 152 15.92 0.45 5.71
CA ARG A 152 16.55 1.57 6.42
C ARG A 152 17.18 1.17 7.75
N ASN A 153 16.57 0.26 8.50
CA ASN A 153 17.17 -0.25 9.73
C ASN A 153 18.49 -1.00 9.44
N PHE A 154 18.62 -1.60 8.25
CA PHE A 154 19.85 -2.25 7.81
C PHE A 154 20.92 -1.23 7.32
N ASN A 155 20.50 -0.12 6.70
CA ASN A 155 21.38 0.93 6.14
C ASN A 155 21.29 2.25 6.93
N ALA A 156 21.53 2.22 8.24
CA ALA A 156 21.36 3.38 9.13
C ALA A 156 22.26 4.60 8.81
N ASP A 157 23.32 4.41 8.02
CA ASP A 157 24.30 5.45 7.66
C ASP A 157 23.90 6.31 6.45
N GLU A 158 22.81 5.96 5.75
CA GLU A 158 22.38 6.70 4.56
C GLU A 158 21.57 7.95 4.93
N LYS A 159 22.18 9.11 4.71
CA LYS A 159 21.57 10.45 4.86
C LYS A 159 20.41 10.72 3.87
N TYR A 160 20.14 9.78 2.97
CA TYR A 160 19.14 9.90 1.90
C TYR A 160 18.08 8.81 2.04
N PHE A 161 16.82 9.18 1.83
CA PHE A 161 15.71 8.25 1.78
C PHE A 161 15.61 7.61 0.39
N ASP A 162 16.38 6.55 0.17
CA ASP A 162 16.25 5.66 -0.98
C ASP A 162 15.16 4.60 -0.71
N PHE A 163 13.93 4.90 -1.11
CA PHE A 163 12.80 4.00 -0.96
C PHE A 163 12.63 3.11 -2.19
N ARG A 164 12.73 1.81 -1.99
CA ARG A 164 12.56 0.81 -3.05
C ARG A 164 11.10 0.48 -3.31
N TYR A 165 10.24 0.69 -2.33
CA TYR A 165 8.82 0.37 -2.40
C TYR A 165 7.94 1.61 -2.23
N TYR A 166 8.43 2.80 -2.61
CA TYR A 166 7.65 4.02 -2.71
C TYR A 166 7.26 4.30 -4.16
N LYS A 167 5.95 4.50 -4.41
CA LYS A 167 5.39 4.87 -5.73
C LYS A 167 5.77 3.88 -6.85
N GLN A 168 5.79 2.59 -6.54
CA GLN A 168 6.09 1.51 -7.49
C GLN A 168 4.93 1.30 -8.49
N ASP A 169 5.26 0.92 -9.72
CA ASP A 169 4.28 0.52 -10.73
C ASP A 169 3.81 -0.93 -10.52
N SER A 170 2.62 -1.28 -11.04
CA SER A 170 2.04 -2.60 -10.83
C SER A 170 2.82 -3.74 -11.49
N ALA A 171 3.53 -3.50 -12.60
CA ALA A 171 4.33 -4.54 -13.26
C ALA A 171 5.60 -4.87 -12.49
N SER A 172 6.18 -3.90 -11.79
CA SER A 172 7.31 -4.09 -10.88
C SER A 172 6.88 -4.72 -9.55
N PHE A 173 5.82 -4.21 -8.92
CA PHE A 173 5.39 -4.62 -7.59
C PHE A 173 4.86 -6.07 -7.55
N ILE A 174 4.10 -6.50 -8.57
CA ILE A 174 3.55 -7.87 -8.67
C ILE A 174 4.63 -8.97 -8.80
N LYS A 175 5.91 -8.60 -8.95
CA LYS A 175 7.01 -9.57 -8.94
C LYS A 175 7.28 -10.12 -7.53
N SER A 176 6.89 -9.41 -6.48
CA SER A 176 7.12 -9.81 -5.09
C SER A 176 5.86 -9.83 -4.23
N HIS A 177 4.81 -9.09 -4.59
CA HIS A 177 3.59 -8.93 -3.77
C HIS A 177 2.35 -9.38 -4.52
N MET A 178 1.61 -10.33 -3.95
CA MET A 178 0.40 -10.87 -4.54
C MET A 178 -0.82 -10.56 -3.66
N PRO A 179 -1.72 -9.64 -4.07
CA PRO A 179 -2.91 -9.36 -3.29
C PRO A 179 -3.88 -10.54 -3.34
N TYR A 180 -4.67 -10.71 -2.28
CA TYR A 180 -5.81 -11.64 -2.30
C TYR A 180 -6.94 -11.13 -3.22
N ASP A 181 -7.06 -9.81 -3.35
CA ASP A 181 -8.02 -9.20 -4.26
C ASP A 181 -7.37 -8.93 -5.63
N PRO A 182 -7.82 -9.55 -6.73
CA PRO A 182 -7.23 -9.34 -8.06
C PRO A 182 -7.32 -7.90 -8.54
N VAL A 183 -8.32 -7.12 -8.11
CA VAL A 183 -8.46 -5.70 -8.48
C VAL A 183 -7.31 -4.87 -7.91
N MET A 184 -6.77 -5.26 -6.74
CA MET A 184 -5.68 -4.56 -6.09
C MET A 184 -4.32 -4.80 -6.75
N GLN A 185 -4.24 -5.61 -7.81
CA GLN A 185 -3.04 -5.68 -8.66
C GLN A 185 -2.88 -4.42 -9.51
N ILE A 186 -3.94 -3.62 -9.72
CA ILE A 186 -3.91 -2.43 -10.58
C ILE A 186 -3.43 -2.80 -12.01
N LYS A 187 -4.08 -3.82 -12.55
CA LYS A 187 -3.83 -4.34 -13.91
C LYS A 187 -5.17 -4.63 -14.57
N PHE A 188 -5.28 -4.28 -15.85
CA PHE A 188 -6.43 -4.69 -16.66
C PHE A 188 -6.48 -6.20 -16.93
N TYR A 189 -5.33 -6.84 -16.75
CA TYR A 189 -5.12 -8.25 -16.93
C TYR A 189 -4.31 -8.76 -15.72
N PRO A 190 -4.96 -8.91 -14.55
CA PRO A 190 -4.31 -9.44 -13.37
C PRO A 190 -3.87 -10.89 -13.60
N ILE A 191 -2.80 -11.30 -12.93
CA ILE A 191 -2.37 -12.69 -12.92
C ILE A 191 -3.07 -13.43 -11.78
N THR A 192 -3.27 -14.73 -11.95
CA THR A 192 -3.79 -15.64 -10.94
C THR A 192 -2.69 -16.01 -9.94
N HIS A 193 -3.10 -16.55 -8.79
CA HIS A 193 -2.20 -17.07 -7.76
C HIS A 193 -1.26 -18.14 -8.32
N LYS A 194 -1.80 -19.08 -9.12
CA LYS A 194 -1.01 -20.11 -9.81
C LYS A 194 0.06 -19.53 -10.74
N GLU A 195 -0.27 -18.49 -11.51
CA GLU A 195 0.70 -17.82 -12.39
C GLU A 195 1.77 -17.09 -11.56
N PHE A 196 1.41 -16.48 -10.43
CA PHE A 196 2.38 -15.88 -9.51
C PHE A 196 3.35 -16.91 -8.92
N PHE A 197 2.88 -18.11 -8.56
CA PHE A 197 3.73 -19.21 -8.08
C PHE A 197 4.65 -19.77 -9.17
N THR A 198 4.09 -20.05 -10.34
CA THR A 198 4.81 -20.76 -11.41
C THR A 198 5.65 -19.84 -12.30
N GLY A 199 5.37 -18.54 -12.29
CA GLY A 199 5.97 -17.56 -13.21
C GLY A 199 5.52 -17.69 -14.66
N LYS A 200 4.57 -18.59 -14.97
CA LYS A 200 4.04 -18.82 -16.32
C LYS A 200 2.66 -18.22 -16.42
N THR A 201 2.44 -17.31 -17.36
CA THR A 201 1.13 -16.68 -17.59
C THR A 201 0.37 -17.39 -18.71
N ASN A 202 -0.87 -17.79 -18.47
CA ASN A 202 -1.74 -18.48 -19.41
C ASN A 202 -3.08 -17.74 -19.50
N GLY A 203 -3.35 -17.05 -20.63
CA GLY A 203 -4.67 -16.49 -20.97
C GLY A 203 -5.27 -15.55 -19.91
N GLN A 204 -5.20 -14.24 -20.14
CA GLN A 204 -5.55 -13.26 -19.12
C GLN A 204 -7.05 -12.93 -19.08
N THR A 205 -7.68 -13.06 -17.91
CA THR A 205 -9.01 -12.51 -17.64
C THR A 205 -8.94 -10.98 -17.59
N TYR A 206 -9.85 -10.30 -18.30
CA TYR A 206 -9.94 -8.85 -18.26
C TYR A 206 -10.66 -8.38 -16.99
N VAL A 207 -10.07 -7.42 -16.28
CA VAL A 207 -10.63 -6.77 -15.09
C VAL A 207 -10.47 -5.26 -15.24
N ASN A 208 -11.57 -4.52 -15.38
CA ASN A 208 -11.51 -3.06 -15.29
C ASN A 208 -11.39 -2.66 -13.80
N PHE A 209 -10.15 -2.51 -13.33
CA PHE A 209 -9.88 -2.13 -11.95
C PHE A 209 -10.41 -0.71 -11.62
N ASN A 210 -10.46 0.22 -12.58
CA ASN A 210 -11.00 1.55 -12.33
C ASN A 210 -12.49 1.50 -11.99
N ASP A 211 -13.28 0.79 -12.79
CA ASP A 211 -14.72 0.62 -12.53
C ASP A 211 -14.95 -0.15 -11.24
N SER A 212 -14.10 -1.14 -10.97
CA SER A 212 -14.17 -1.96 -9.76
C SER A 212 -13.89 -1.14 -8.50
N LEU A 213 -12.90 -0.25 -8.52
CA LEU A 213 -12.60 0.67 -7.42
C LEU A 213 -13.65 1.78 -7.28
N ALA A 214 -14.17 2.30 -8.40
CA ALA A 214 -15.26 3.28 -8.37
C ALA A 214 -16.52 2.73 -7.67
N LYS A 215 -16.89 1.48 -7.97
CA LYS A 215 -17.98 0.78 -7.26
C LYS A 215 -17.61 0.52 -5.81
N TYR A 216 -16.41 0.00 -5.55
CA TYR A 216 -15.92 -0.30 -4.20
C TYR A 216 -15.94 0.92 -3.28
N ASN A 217 -15.66 2.12 -3.79
CA ASN A 217 -15.67 3.37 -3.01
C ASN A 217 -17.07 3.80 -2.56
N GLN A 218 -18.14 3.29 -3.19
CA GLN A 218 -19.53 3.59 -2.83
C GLN A 218 -20.08 2.64 -1.77
N LEU A 219 -19.35 1.55 -1.48
CA LEU A 219 -19.77 0.51 -0.55
C LEU A 219 -19.45 0.90 0.89
N ASN A 220 -20.26 0.43 1.82
CA ASN A 220 -19.88 0.42 3.24
C ASN A 220 -18.80 -0.66 3.51
N GLU A 221 -18.20 -0.62 4.70
CA GLU A 221 -17.09 -1.53 5.04
C GLU A 221 -17.45 -3.02 4.93
N ASN A 222 -18.70 -3.40 5.18
CA ASN A 222 -19.15 -4.79 5.14
C ASN A 222 -19.28 -5.26 3.69
N GLU A 223 -19.91 -4.45 2.86
CA GLU A 223 -20.04 -4.70 1.44
C GLU A 223 -18.67 -4.78 0.76
N LYS A 224 -17.71 -3.93 1.17
CA LYS A 224 -16.32 -3.99 0.72
C LYS A 224 -15.68 -5.35 1.04
N LEU A 225 -15.88 -5.87 2.24
CA LEU A 225 -15.36 -7.19 2.63
C LEU A 225 -15.98 -8.32 1.81
N VAL A 226 -17.30 -8.27 1.59
CA VAL A 226 -18.02 -9.28 0.79
C VAL A 226 -17.53 -9.28 -0.66
N VAL A 227 -17.41 -8.11 -1.28
CA VAL A 227 -16.94 -7.99 -2.68
C VAL A 227 -15.49 -8.45 -2.80
N LEU A 228 -14.63 -8.10 -1.84
CA LEU A 228 -13.24 -8.55 -1.83
C LEU A 228 -13.16 -10.09 -1.80
N LEU A 229 -13.91 -10.73 -0.90
CA LEU A 229 -13.92 -12.19 -0.77
C LEU A 229 -14.43 -12.88 -2.03
N LYS A 230 -15.53 -12.38 -2.60
CA LYS A 230 -16.07 -12.92 -3.86
C LYS A 230 -15.04 -12.84 -4.99
N ARG A 231 -14.37 -11.69 -5.16
CA ARG A 231 -13.32 -11.55 -6.19
C ARG A 231 -12.12 -12.46 -5.95
N ALA A 232 -11.75 -12.65 -4.69
CA ALA A 232 -10.66 -13.52 -4.27
C ALA A 232 -10.97 -15.00 -4.58
N GLU A 233 -12.20 -15.45 -4.31
CA GLU A 233 -12.71 -16.79 -4.66
C GLU A 233 -12.71 -17.02 -6.18
N GLU A 234 -13.27 -16.06 -6.94
CA GLU A 234 -13.36 -16.14 -8.41
C GLU A 234 -11.98 -16.26 -9.09
N PHE A 235 -10.92 -15.74 -8.46
CA PHE A 235 -9.55 -15.82 -8.96
C PHE A 235 -8.76 -17.07 -8.51
N GLY A 236 -9.45 -18.04 -7.88
CA GLY A 236 -8.94 -19.38 -7.67
C GLY A 236 -7.82 -19.47 -6.65
N ILE A 237 -7.97 -18.80 -5.50
CA ILE A 237 -7.03 -18.96 -4.39
C ILE A 237 -7.25 -20.36 -3.76
N ASP A 238 -6.44 -21.33 -4.18
CA ASP A 238 -6.22 -22.58 -3.45
C ASP A 238 -5.02 -22.42 -2.51
N ILE A 239 -5.21 -21.71 -1.41
CA ILE A 239 -4.23 -21.64 -0.33
C ILE A 239 -5.01 -21.59 1.00
N PRO A 240 -4.71 -22.45 2.00
CA PRO A 240 -5.36 -22.50 3.32
C PRO A 240 -5.60 -21.14 4.04
N GLU A 241 -4.88 -20.11 3.64
CA GLU A 241 -4.82 -18.77 4.18
C GLU A 241 -6.09 -17.93 3.94
N LEU A 242 -6.92 -18.30 2.94
CA LEU A 242 -8.28 -17.73 2.84
C LEU A 242 -9.11 -18.00 4.09
N GLU A 243 -8.85 -19.08 4.84
CA GLU A 243 -9.54 -19.34 6.10
C GLU A 243 -9.41 -18.19 7.10
N VAL A 244 -8.29 -17.47 7.11
CA VAL A 244 -8.08 -16.33 8.02
C VAL A 244 -8.99 -15.17 7.63
N LEU A 245 -9.08 -14.88 6.33
CA LEU A 245 -9.95 -13.83 5.81
C LEU A 245 -11.44 -14.19 6.00
N TYR A 246 -11.81 -15.46 5.79
CA TYR A 246 -13.14 -15.98 6.15
C TYR A 246 -13.41 -15.94 7.64
N LYS A 247 -12.44 -16.27 8.51
CA LYS A 247 -12.59 -16.16 9.98
C LYS A 247 -12.82 -14.72 10.39
N LYS A 248 -12.14 -13.75 9.77
CA LYS A 248 -12.40 -12.31 10.00
C LYS A 248 -13.80 -11.90 9.58
N LEU A 249 -14.25 -12.30 8.38
CA LEU A 249 -15.60 -12.02 7.92
C LEU A 249 -16.65 -12.67 8.83
N LYS A 250 -16.48 -13.95 9.18
CA LYS A 250 -17.38 -14.69 10.07
C LYS A 250 -17.41 -14.12 11.48
N TYR A 251 -16.27 -13.78 12.07
CA TYR A 251 -16.24 -13.12 13.37
C TYR A 251 -17.02 -11.81 13.32
N PHE A 252 -16.83 -11.01 12.27
CA PHE A 252 -17.53 -9.74 12.14
C PHE A 252 -19.05 -9.93 11.99
N ILE A 253 -19.51 -10.81 11.10
CA ILE A 253 -20.93 -11.17 10.92
C ILE A 253 -21.59 -11.67 12.21
N ASN A 254 -20.81 -12.35 13.07
CA ASN A 254 -21.34 -12.94 14.31
C ASN A 254 -21.35 -11.96 15.49
N ASN A 255 -20.73 -10.79 15.40
CA ASN A 255 -20.59 -9.83 16.50
C ASN A 255 -21.23 -8.46 16.22
N HIS A 256 -21.88 -8.30 15.05
CA HIS A 256 -22.56 -7.09 14.59
C HIS A 256 -23.73 -7.44 13.66
#